data_AF-K0R9J3-F1
#
_entry.id   AF-K0R9J3-F1
#
_cell.length_a   1.000
_cell.length_b   1.000
_cell.length_c   1.000
_cell.angle_alpha   90.00
_cell.angle_beta   90.00
_cell.angle_gamma   90.00
#
_symmetry.space_group_name_H-M   'P 1'
#
loop_
_entity.id
_entity.type
_entity.pdbx_description
1 polymer ?
#
loop_
_entity_poly.entity_id
_entity_poly.type
_entity_poly.pdbx_seq_one_letter_code
_entity_poly.pdbx_strand_id
1 'polypeptide(L)'
;MTSFSTKGGKVAEERRSEITRVRTGPQVRIIPYGAFQGCINLAEVQFDERLEIIGASAFKGCTSLQQVVMPSGVTLLGEWAFSGCINLAEVQLNDGLQNIAPKAFHECTALRSVTLPSSVAVLGNGAFSYCTNLTEVIFLGGKGLLNRGFLELGLFSGQGVLNGGTLGMMAVFKGRNPFGRGYAVFHECPVTTIKISISQALSERMTSLPQECMVSIEGRIRDLSRLELTQDGHILACFPVITRVSDDEYDSVDVQDTNNQTAESLHQVLRLISFHELKESSILIELAMWKSSLVNDRDRADCRASVPDPAKSLIMEYCGFTGFLEPVMEGD
;
A
#
# COMPACT_ATOMS: atom_id res chain seq x y z
N MET A 1 17.43 8.19 -34.96
CA MET A 1 17.12 7.08 -34.03
C MET A 1 18.42 6.64 -33.38
N THR A 2 18.60 6.93 -32.09
CA THR A 2 19.87 6.67 -31.39
C THR A 2 19.65 5.55 -30.37
N SER A 3 19.60 4.31 -30.85
CA SER A 3 19.45 3.13 -29.99
C SER A 3 20.72 2.89 -29.17
N PHE A 4 20.75 3.45 -27.95
CA PHE A 4 21.94 3.39 -27.09
C PHE A 4 22.01 2.05 -26.33
N SER A 5 22.56 1.03 -26.99
CA SER A 5 22.86 -0.27 -26.37
C SER A 5 24.07 -0.14 -25.43
N THR A 6 23.81 0.11 -24.15
CA THR A 6 24.85 0.30 -23.14
C THR A 6 25.59 -1.00 -22.84
N LYS A 7 26.81 -1.15 -23.37
CA LYS A 7 27.85 -2.00 -22.75
C LYS A 7 28.45 -1.33 -21.49
N GLY A 8 27.59 -0.83 -20.59
CA GLY A 8 27.98 -0.29 -19.27
C GLY A 8 28.67 1.09 -19.23
N GLY A 9 28.60 1.90 -20.28
CA GLY A 9 29.21 3.25 -20.31
C GLY A 9 28.24 4.40 -19.99
N LYS A 10 28.75 5.50 -19.43
CA LYS A 10 28.03 6.79 -19.29
C LYS A 10 27.96 7.52 -20.63
N VAL A 11 26.84 8.18 -20.93
CA VAL A 11 26.68 9.04 -22.11
C VAL A 11 27.59 10.27 -21.99
N ALA A 12 28.44 10.45 -23.00
CA ALA A 12 29.33 11.60 -23.15
C ALA A 12 28.53 12.90 -23.23
N GLU A 13 29.04 13.97 -22.64
CA GLU A 13 28.25 15.17 -22.29
C GLU A 13 27.68 15.86 -23.54
N GLU A 14 28.50 15.94 -24.59
CA GLU A 14 28.21 16.51 -25.89
C GLU A 14 27.08 15.79 -26.65
N ARG A 15 26.71 14.57 -26.24
CA ARG A 15 25.66 13.76 -26.87
C ARG A 15 24.35 13.71 -26.08
N ARG A 16 24.30 14.26 -24.87
CA ARG A 16 23.12 14.18 -23.98
C ARG A 16 21.88 14.85 -24.54
N SER A 17 22.06 15.93 -25.31
CA SER A 17 20.99 16.64 -25.99
C SER A 17 20.46 15.89 -27.23
N GLU A 18 21.22 14.95 -27.80
CA GLU A 18 20.81 14.14 -28.96
C GLU A 18 19.89 12.96 -28.57
N ILE A 19 20.00 12.49 -27.33
CA ILE A 19 19.28 11.30 -26.87
C ILE A 19 17.86 11.69 -26.50
N THR A 20 16.92 11.23 -27.34
CA THR A 20 15.47 11.42 -27.14
C THR A 20 14.76 10.16 -26.67
N ARG A 21 15.33 8.98 -26.92
CA ARG A 21 14.74 7.67 -26.60
C ARG A 21 15.83 6.65 -26.26
N VAL A 22 15.59 5.80 -25.26
CA VAL A 22 16.49 4.71 -24.84
C VAL A 22 15.75 3.38 -24.89
N ARG A 23 16.43 2.33 -25.37
CA ARG A 23 15.99 0.93 -25.29
C ARG A 23 17.15 0.08 -24.78
N THR A 24 17.00 -0.58 -23.64
CA THR A 24 18.03 -1.52 -23.14
C THR A 24 17.94 -2.86 -23.85
N GLY A 25 19.06 -3.54 -24.05
CA GLY A 25 19.09 -4.88 -24.67
C GLY A 25 19.03 -6.03 -23.65
N PRO A 26 18.72 -7.27 -24.08
CA PRO A 26 18.45 -8.44 -23.22
C PRO A 26 19.63 -9.03 -22.43
N GLN A 27 20.77 -8.34 -22.47
CA GLN A 27 22.00 -8.64 -21.73
C GLN A 27 22.32 -7.55 -20.69
N VAL A 28 21.58 -6.43 -20.65
CA VAL A 28 21.81 -5.32 -19.71
C VAL A 28 21.11 -5.65 -18.39
N ARG A 29 21.89 -6.14 -17.41
CA ARG A 29 21.42 -6.34 -16.03
C ARG A 29 21.43 -5.07 -15.19
N ILE A 30 22.35 -4.16 -15.48
CA ILE A 30 22.61 -2.98 -14.65
C ILE A 30 22.73 -1.76 -15.56
N ILE A 31 21.96 -0.72 -15.26
CA ILE A 31 22.23 0.63 -15.77
C ILE A 31 23.21 1.30 -14.79
N PRO A 32 24.42 1.67 -15.22
CA PRO A 32 25.48 2.14 -14.31
C PRO A 32 25.23 3.56 -13.78
N TYR A 33 26.07 3.97 -12.83
CA TYR A 33 26.05 5.32 -12.25
C TYR A 33 26.01 6.41 -13.33
N GLY A 34 25.02 7.30 -13.24
CA GLY A 34 24.90 8.46 -14.10
C GLY A 34 24.72 8.18 -15.59
N ALA A 35 24.35 6.95 -16.00
CA ALA A 35 24.38 6.49 -17.39
C ALA A 35 23.79 7.48 -18.41
N PHE A 36 22.60 8.02 -18.12
CA PHE A 36 21.85 8.99 -18.91
C PHE A 36 21.64 10.32 -18.16
N GLN A 37 22.46 10.59 -17.12
CA GLN A 37 22.38 11.83 -16.33
C GLN A 37 22.43 13.07 -17.25
N GLY A 38 21.46 13.97 -17.10
CA GLY A 38 21.36 15.21 -17.86
C GLY A 38 20.97 15.04 -19.33
N CYS A 39 20.42 13.90 -19.74
CA CYS A 39 19.81 13.75 -21.07
C CYS A 39 18.45 14.49 -21.10
N ILE A 40 18.49 15.83 -21.14
CA ILE A 40 17.32 16.70 -20.99
C ILE A 40 16.21 16.43 -22.02
N ASN A 41 16.55 15.92 -23.20
CA ASN A 41 15.62 15.62 -24.29
C ASN A 41 15.10 14.16 -24.27
N LEU A 42 15.56 13.32 -23.33
CA LEU A 42 15.14 11.93 -23.21
C LEU A 42 13.69 11.87 -22.72
N ALA A 43 12.78 11.49 -23.62
CA ALA A 43 11.35 11.45 -23.37
C ALA A 43 10.79 10.03 -23.19
N GLU A 44 11.44 9.02 -23.76
CA GLU A 44 10.98 7.62 -23.75
C GLU A 44 12.12 6.68 -23.31
N VAL A 45 11.87 5.84 -22.30
CA VAL A 45 12.78 4.77 -21.89
C VAL A 45 12.01 3.46 -21.91
N GLN A 46 12.53 2.48 -22.64
CA GLN A 46 12.03 1.09 -22.60
C GLN A 46 13.12 0.20 -22.00
N PHE A 47 12.76 -0.48 -20.92
CA PHE A 47 13.64 -1.44 -20.27
C PHE A 47 13.40 -2.86 -20.80
N ASP A 48 14.38 -3.73 -20.60
CA ASP A 48 14.27 -5.17 -20.84
C ASP A 48 13.85 -5.87 -19.54
N GLU A 49 13.05 -6.93 -19.64
CA GLU A 49 12.53 -7.67 -18.47
C GLU A 49 13.64 -8.21 -17.56
N ARG A 50 14.85 -8.40 -18.08
CA ARG A 50 16.01 -8.90 -17.33
C ARG A 50 16.84 -7.80 -16.68
N LEU A 51 16.42 -6.53 -16.73
CA LEU A 51 17.10 -5.47 -15.99
C LEU A 51 16.89 -5.69 -14.49
N GLU A 52 17.97 -5.69 -13.71
CA GLU A 52 17.95 -5.98 -12.26
C GLU A 52 18.16 -4.72 -11.41
N ILE A 53 19.00 -3.79 -11.89
CA ILE A 53 19.44 -2.61 -11.11
C ILE A 53 19.46 -1.35 -11.98
N ILE A 54 18.87 -0.26 -11.47
CA ILE A 54 19.05 1.09 -11.99
C ILE A 54 19.98 1.85 -11.04
N GLY A 55 21.19 2.17 -11.50
CA GLY A 55 22.24 2.77 -10.69
C GLY A 55 21.95 4.20 -10.22
N ALA A 56 22.75 4.67 -9.25
CA ALA A 56 22.61 6.01 -8.71
C ALA A 56 22.78 7.09 -9.81
N SER A 57 21.93 8.12 -9.75
CA SER A 57 21.82 9.20 -10.74
C SER A 57 21.61 8.75 -12.21
N ALA A 58 21.25 7.49 -12.48
CA ALA A 58 21.21 6.92 -13.84
C ALA A 58 20.42 7.75 -14.86
N PHE A 59 19.31 8.36 -14.45
CA PHE A 59 18.43 9.24 -15.23
C PHE A 59 18.28 10.63 -14.61
N LYS A 60 19.15 11.03 -13.66
CA LYS A 60 19.06 12.32 -12.97
C LYS A 60 19.05 13.49 -13.97
N GLY A 61 18.02 14.34 -13.91
CA GLY A 61 17.88 15.50 -14.79
C GLY A 61 17.41 15.19 -16.22
N CYS A 62 16.77 14.04 -16.46
CA CYS A 62 16.08 13.78 -17.73
C CYS A 62 14.75 14.54 -17.77
N THR A 63 14.80 15.85 -17.97
CA THR A 63 13.65 16.75 -17.77
C THR A 63 12.50 16.52 -18.74
N SER A 64 12.72 15.89 -19.91
CA SER A 64 11.65 15.52 -20.86
C SER A 64 10.98 14.17 -20.58
N LEU A 65 11.47 13.39 -19.61
CA LEU A 65 10.97 12.03 -19.34
C LEU A 65 9.61 12.12 -18.64
N GLN A 66 8.56 11.54 -19.25
CA GLN A 66 7.17 11.70 -18.78
C GLN A 66 6.62 10.48 -18.04
N GLN A 67 7.03 9.28 -18.44
CA GLN A 67 6.58 8.01 -17.89
C GLN A 67 7.77 7.07 -17.74
N VAL A 68 7.78 6.28 -16.66
CA VAL A 68 8.71 5.16 -16.49
C VAL A 68 7.94 3.93 -16.04
N VAL A 69 8.06 2.84 -16.79
CA VAL A 69 7.52 1.52 -16.43
C VAL A 69 8.68 0.62 -16.03
N MET A 70 8.75 0.21 -14.76
CA MET A 70 9.81 -0.69 -14.28
C MET A 70 9.53 -2.13 -14.74
N PRO A 71 10.50 -2.81 -15.37
CA PRO A 71 10.35 -4.21 -15.75
C PRO A 71 10.34 -5.11 -14.50
N SER A 72 9.82 -6.32 -14.64
CA SER A 72 9.64 -7.26 -13.52
C SER A 72 10.92 -7.62 -12.76
N GLY A 73 12.08 -7.58 -13.41
CA GLY A 73 13.37 -7.91 -12.80
C GLY A 73 14.00 -6.85 -11.89
N VAL A 74 13.56 -5.57 -11.92
CA VAL A 74 14.27 -4.49 -11.19
C VAL A 74 14.01 -4.58 -9.69
N THR A 75 15.06 -4.88 -8.93
CA THR A 75 15.02 -5.01 -7.46
C THR A 75 15.52 -3.77 -6.72
N LEU A 76 16.33 -2.93 -7.38
CA LEU A 76 16.98 -1.76 -6.76
C LEU A 76 16.98 -0.52 -7.68
N LEU A 77 16.51 0.60 -7.13
CA LEU A 77 16.71 1.95 -7.66
C LEU A 77 17.77 2.69 -6.82
N GLY A 78 18.83 3.17 -7.46
CA GLY A 78 19.95 3.83 -6.81
C GLY A 78 19.69 5.29 -6.40
N GLU A 79 20.60 5.83 -5.58
CA GLU A 79 20.46 7.19 -5.03
C GLU A 79 20.30 8.23 -6.15
N TRP A 80 19.30 9.11 -6.05
CA TRP A 80 18.96 10.10 -7.09
C TRP A 80 18.63 9.53 -8.48
N ALA A 81 18.30 8.24 -8.64
CA ALA A 81 18.14 7.57 -9.95
C ALA A 81 17.36 8.38 -11.00
N PHE A 82 16.22 8.97 -10.63
CA PHE A 82 15.33 9.79 -11.47
C PHE A 82 15.17 11.22 -10.95
N SER A 83 16.05 11.70 -10.06
CA SER A 83 15.90 13.03 -9.47
C SER A 83 15.93 14.14 -10.53
N GLY A 84 15.06 15.15 -10.38
CA GLY A 84 14.95 16.28 -11.30
C GLY A 84 14.37 15.91 -12.67
N CYS A 85 13.72 14.75 -12.80
CA CYS A 85 12.85 14.46 -13.95
C CYS A 85 11.53 15.22 -13.77
N ILE A 86 11.56 16.54 -13.91
CA ILE A 86 10.46 17.45 -13.54
C ILE A 86 9.13 17.16 -14.26
N ASN A 87 9.16 16.58 -15.46
CA ASN A 87 7.96 16.19 -16.22
C ASN A 87 7.52 14.73 -16.00
N LEU A 88 8.20 13.97 -15.12
CA LEU A 88 7.86 12.58 -14.82
C LEU A 88 6.55 12.52 -14.05
N ALA A 89 5.46 12.34 -14.77
CA ALA A 89 4.10 12.37 -14.25
C ALA A 89 3.60 10.99 -13.79
N GLU A 90 4.19 9.91 -14.32
CA GLU A 90 3.76 8.54 -14.06
C GLU A 90 4.96 7.60 -13.86
N VAL A 91 4.94 6.83 -12.76
CA VAL A 91 5.93 5.80 -12.46
C VAL A 91 5.19 4.51 -12.08
N GLN A 92 5.33 3.48 -12.90
CA GLN A 92 4.86 2.14 -12.59
C GLN A 92 6.02 1.34 -11.98
N LEU A 93 5.94 1.06 -10.68
CA LEU A 93 6.90 0.22 -9.96
C LEU A 93 6.48 -1.26 -10.07
N ASN A 94 7.44 -2.18 -10.10
CA ASN A 94 7.15 -3.62 -10.21
C ASN A 94 7.02 -4.30 -8.82
N ASP A 95 6.30 -5.42 -8.75
CA ASP A 95 6.08 -6.20 -7.52
C ASP A 95 7.31 -6.94 -6.97
N GLY A 96 8.44 -6.89 -7.67
CA GLY A 96 9.74 -7.42 -7.23
C GLY A 96 10.66 -6.35 -6.60
N LEU A 97 10.28 -5.08 -6.62
CA LEU A 97 11.13 -3.96 -6.21
C LEU A 97 11.33 -3.96 -4.69
N GLN A 98 12.58 -4.06 -4.23
CA GLN A 98 12.90 -4.20 -2.80
C GLN A 98 13.43 -2.90 -2.20
N ASN A 99 14.19 -2.12 -2.97
CA ASN A 99 14.90 -0.94 -2.48
C ASN A 99 14.79 0.25 -3.42
N ILE A 100 14.23 1.35 -2.90
CA ILE A 100 14.23 2.66 -3.52
C ILE A 100 15.17 3.54 -2.68
N ALA A 101 16.40 3.77 -3.16
CA ALA A 101 17.42 4.48 -2.39
C ALA A 101 17.10 5.97 -2.16
N PRO A 102 17.87 6.69 -1.31
CA PRO A 102 17.59 8.09 -0.97
C PRO A 102 17.45 8.97 -2.20
N LYS A 103 16.48 9.87 -2.14
CA LYS A 103 16.21 10.88 -3.18
C LYS A 103 15.99 10.32 -4.60
N ALA A 104 15.65 9.04 -4.77
CA ALA A 104 15.49 8.39 -6.07
C ALA A 104 14.57 9.17 -7.05
N PHE A 105 13.49 9.78 -6.56
CA PHE A 105 12.53 10.59 -7.32
C PHE A 105 12.46 12.06 -6.81
N HIS A 106 13.49 12.56 -6.14
CA HIS A 106 13.57 13.94 -5.64
C HIS A 106 13.34 14.98 -6.74
N GLU A 107 12.46 15.96 -6.53
CA GLU A 107 12.04 16.97 -7.52
C GLU A 107 11.37 16.40 -8.79
N CYS A 108 10.69 15.26 -8.74
CA CYS A 108 9.77 14.83 -9.80
C CYS A 108 8.44 15.60 -9.70
N THR A 109 8.48 16.91 -9.97
CA THR A 109 7.38 17.83 -9.66
C THR A 109 6.09 17.55 -10.42
N ALA A 110 6.09 16.87 -11.56
CA ALA A 110 4.88 16.45 -12.26
C ALA A 110 4.19 15.19 -11.68
N LEU A 111 4.86 14.42 -10.81
CA LEU A 111 4.34 13.16 -10.26
C LEU A 111 3.15 13.45 -9.34
N ARG A 112 1.98 12.87 -9.65
CA ARG A 112 0.72 13.13 -8.91
C ARG A 112 0.33 12.03 -7.92
N SER A 113 0.63 10.80 -8.28
CA SER A 113 0.39 9.61 -7.49
C SER A 113 1.56 8.65 -7.59
N VAL A 114 1.81 7.86 -6.54
CA VAL A 114 2.76 6.75 -6.59
C VAL A 114 2.20 5.51 -5.91
N THR A 115 2.32 4.38 -6.59
CA THR A 115 1.96 3.06 -6.05
C THR A 115 3.22 2.33 -5.59
N LEU A 116 3.33 2.12 -4.28
CA LEU A 116 4.42 1.40 -3.63
C LEU A 116 4.06 -0.09 -3.51
N PRO A 117 4.77 -1.00 -4.21
CA PRO A 117 4.48 -2.42 -4.18
C PRO A 117 4.80 -3.03 -2.82
N SER A 118 4.15 -4.16 -2.48
CA SER A 118 4.28 -4.80 -1.16
C SER A 118 5.68 -5.35 -0.86
N SER A 119 6.53 -5.47 -1.88
CA SER A 119 7.92 -5.92 -1.82
C SER A 119 8.91 -4.88 -1.29
N VAL A 120 8.54 -3.58 -1.27
CA VAL A 120 9.47 -2.50 -0.91
C VAL A 120 9.79 -2.57 0.58
N ALA A 121 10.96 -3.12 0.89
CA ALA A 121 11.50 -3.20 2.25
C ALA A 121 12.27 -1.93 2.64
N VAL A 122 12.82 -1.20 1.67
CA VAL A 122 13.65 0.00 1.90
C VAL A 122 13.21 1.14 0.99
N LEU A 123 12.94 2.29 1.60
CA LEU A 123 12.64 3.57 0.96
C LEU A 123 13.58 4.60 1.57
N GLY A 124 14.42 5.25 0.79
CA GLY A 124 15.45 6.13 1.32
C GLY A 124 14.91 7.49 1.77
N ASN A 125 15.67 8.15 2.64
CA ASN A 125 15.38 9.51 3.09
C ASN A 125 15.13 10.44 1.88
N GLY A 126 14.04 11.20 1.92
CA GLY A 126 13.63 12.08 0.83
C GLY A 126 13.40 11.41 -0.53
N ALA A 127 13.13 10.09 -0.61
CA ALA A 127 12.95 9.37 -1.88
C ALA A 127 12.00 10.07 -2.87
N PHE A 128 10.95 10.73 -2.38
CA PHE A 128 9.98 11.52 -3.16
C PHE A 128 9.95 13.01 -2.75
N SER A 129 10.95 13.50 -2.00
CA SER A 129 10.94 14.89 -1.52
C SER A 129 10.89 15.92 -2.65
N TYR A 130 10.18 17.02 -2.41
CA TYR A 130 9.89 18.08 -3.39
C TYR A 130 9.12 17.60 -4.64
N CYS A 131 8.34 16.51 -4.56
CA CYS A 131 7.33 16.19 -5.57
C CYS A 131 6.08 17.06 -5.34
N THR A 132 6.15 18.32 -5.77
CA THR A 132 5.18 19.37 -5.39
C THR A 132 3.75 19.19 -5.93
N ASN A 133 3.48 18.21 -6.80
CA ASN A 133 2.12 17.82 -7.20
C ASN A 133 1.69 16.44 -6.66
N LEU A 134 2.50 15.79 -5.82
CA LEU A 134 2.21 14.45 -5.28
C LEU A 134 1.16 14.54 -4.18
N THR A 135 -0.10 14.32 -4.55
CA THR A 135 -1.25 14.39 -3.65
C THR A 135 -1.70 13.02 -3.11
N GLU A 136 -1.34 11.94 -3.79
CA GLU A 136 -1.81 10.58 -3.50
C GLU A 136 -0.66 9.57 -3.39
N VAL A 137 -0.69 8.74 -2.35
CA VAL A 137 0.25 7.63 -2.17
C VAL A 137 -0.52 6.34 -1.94
N ILE A 138 -0.27 5.31 -2.74
CA ILE A 138 -0.94 4.01 -2.66
C ILE A 138 0.06 2.97 -2.15
N PHE A 139 -0.28 2.25 -1.08
CA PHE A 139 0.52 1.16 -0.52
C PHE A 139 -0.14 -0.19 -0.82
N LEU A 140 0.52 -1.05 -1.61
CA LEU A 140 0.03 -2.41 -1.86
C LEU A 140 0.38 -3.37 -0.68
N GLY A 141 1.34 -3.01 0.17
CA GLY A 141 1.67 -3.75 1.40
C GLY A 141 0.98 -3.18 2.65
N GLY A 142 -0.01 -3.89 3.19
CA GLY A 142 -0.79 -3.44 4.36
C GLY A 142 -0.31 -3.91 5.74
N LYS A 143 0.61 -4.88 5.84
CA LYS A 143 0.88 -5.71 7.05
C LYS A 143 1.42 -5.02 8.31
N GLY A 144 1.47 -3.70 8.36
CA GLY A 144 1.70 -2.92 9.59
C GLY A 144 0.97 -1.58 9.67
N LEU A 145 0.44 -1.09 8.54
CA LEU A 145 -0.19 0.23 8.44
C LEU A 145 -1.60 0.26 9.05
N LEU A 146 -2.27 -0.89 9.05
CA LEU A 146 -3.61 -1.10 9.60
C LEU A 146 -3.53 -1.84 10.93
N ASN A 147 -4.47 -1.57 11.84
CA ASN A 147 -4.56 -2.29 13.11
C ASN A 147 -4.93 -3.76 12.86
N ARG A 148 -4.03 -4.67 13.23
CA ARG A 148 -4.20 -6.12 13.05
C ARG A 148 -5.46 -6.66 13.73
N GLY A 149 -5.76 -6.19 14.95
CA GLY A 149 -6.96 -6.62 15.68
C GLY A 149 -8.25 -6.22 14.99
N PHE A 150 -8.26 -5.10 14.27
CA PHE A 150 -9.41 -4.69 13.46
C PHE A 150 -9.60 -5.58 12.22
N LEU A 151 -8.51 -5.93 11.51
CA LEU A 151 -8.60 -6.82 10.35
C LEU A 151 -8.96 -8.27 10.73
N GLU A 152 -8.46 -8.77 11.85
CA GLU A 152 -8.66 -10.16 12.28
C GLU A 152 -9.98 -10.37 13.04
N LEU A 153 -10.44 -9.42 13.85
CA LEU A 153 -11.63 -9.58 14.70
C LEU A 153 -12.81 -8.66 14.30
N GLY A 154 -12.60 -7.68 13.42
CA GLY A 154 -13.60 -6.68 13.02
C GLY A 154 -14.04 -5.71 14.12
N LEU A 155 -13.52 -5.86 15.34
CA LEU A 155 -13.93 -5.11 16.53
C LEU A 155 -13.66 -3.62 16.40
N PHE A 156 -14.72 -2.83 16.37
CA PHE A 156 -14.66 -1.37 16.35
C PHE A 156 -14.49 -0.81 17.77
N SER A 157 -13.24 -0.68 18.24
CA SER A 157 -12.93 -0.15 19.58
C SER A 157 -12.99 1.38 19.69
N GLY A 158 -13.52 2.07 18.67
CA GLY A 158 -13.50 3.54 18.56
C GLY A 158 -12.12 4.16 18.27
N GLN A 159 -11.05 3.37 18.32
CA GLN A 159 -9.71 3.77 17.88
C GLN A 159 -9.59 3.63 16.36
N GLY A 160 -8.86 4.56 15.73
CA GLY A 160 -8.68 4.60 14.28
C GLY A 160 -8.07 3.31 13.71
N VAL A 161 -8.58 2.89 12.55
CA VAL A 161 -8.14 1.65 11.87
C VAL A 161 -6.73 1.74 11.31
N LEU A 162 -6.30 2.96 10.98
CA LEU A 162 -4.90 3.26 10.75
C LEU A 162 -4.12 3.14 12.06
N ASN A 163 -3.04 2.36 12.04
CA ASN A 163 -2.11 2.33 13.14
C ASN A 163 -1.34 3.66 13.17
N GLY A 164 -1.78 4.60 14.01
CA GLY A 164 -1.15 5.91 14.16
C GLY A 164 0.33 5.84 14.55
N GLY A 165 0.75 4.78 15.25
CA GLY A 165 2.17 4.48 15.49
C GLY A 165 2.95 4.13 14.22
N THR A 166 2.31 3.45 13.26
CA THR A 166 2.89 3.15 11.94
C THR A 166 2.66 4.28 10.93
N LEU A 167 1.92 5.35 11.24
CA LEU A 167 1.89 6.59 10.44
C LEU A 167 2.83 7.68 10.97
N GLY A 168 2.95 7.82 12.29
CA GLY A 168 4.06 8.54 12.92
C GLY A 168 5.40 7.88 12.58
N MET A 169 5.40 6.55 12.38
CA MET A 169 6.45 5.85 11.65
C MET A 169 5.97 5.38 10.27
N MET A 170 5.28 6.23 9.48
CA MET A 170 5.36 6.25 8.01
C MET A 170 6.51 7.16 7.54
N ALA A 171 7.06 7.94 8.47
CA ALA A 171 8.50 7.89 8.71
C ALA A 171 9.01 6.46 9.08
N VAL A 172 8.56 5.39 8.38
CA VAL A 172 9.02 3.97 8.55
C VAL A 172 10.54 3.95 8.44
N PHE A 173 11.05 4.82 7.59
CA PHE A 173 12.44 5.09 7.35
C PHE A 173 12.91 6.14 8.36
N LYS A 174 12.84 5.74 9.64
CA LYS A 174 13.96 5.98 10.55
C LYS A 174 15.17 5.24 9.99
N GLY A 175 15.71 5.79 8.90
CA GLY A 175 17.14 5.88 8.78
C GLY A 175 17.63 6.52 10.06
N ARG A 176 18.05 5.68 11.02
CA ARG A 176 19.10 6.06 11.97
C ARG A 176 20.32 6.38 11.12
N ASN A 177 20.32 7.56 10.53
CA ASN A 177 21.54 8.23 10.17
C ASN A 177 22.17 8.61 11.52
N PRO A 178 23.27 7.96 11.96
CA PRO A 178 23.94 8.35 13.20
C PRO A 178 24.47 9.80 13.15
N PHE A 179 24.38 10.45 11.99
CA PHE A 179 24.75 11.85 11.75
C PHE A 179 23.55 12.82 11.64
N GLY A 180 22.33 12.39 12.00
CA GLY A 180 21.27 13.30 12.46
C GLY A 180 20.63 14.27 11.45
N ARG A 181 20.86 14.10 10.14
CA ARG A 181 20.15 14.88 9.08
C ARG A 181 19.54 13.95 8.05
N GLY A 182 18.26 14.10 7.75
CA GLY A 182 17.57 13.23 6.80
C GLY A 182 16.09 13.57 6.64
N TYR A 183 15.72 14.10 5.47
CA TYR A 183 14.36 14.44 5.12
C TYR A 183 13.40 13.24 5.16
N ALA A 184 12.16 13.49 5.57
CA ALA A 184 11.05 12.56 5.40
C ALA A 184 10.90 12.13 3.93
N VAL A 185 10.35 10.93 3.70
CA VAL A 185 10.20 10.34 2.34
C VAL A 185 9.50 11.29 1.39
N PHE A 186 8.40 11.90 1.85
CA PHE A 186 7.52 12.81 1.11
C PHE A 186 7.70 14.26 1.57
N HIS A 187 8.92 14.66 1.95
CA HIS A 187 9.18 16.01 2.44
C HIS A 187 8.80 17.07 1.39
N GLU A 188 8.11 18.13 1.79
CA GLU A 188 7.60 19.18 0.87
C GLU A 188 6.73 18.63 -0.28
N CYS A 189 5.89 17.63 0.02
CA CYS A 189 4.87 17.09 -0.89
C CYS A 189 3.47 17.33 -0.32
N PRO A 190 2.49 17.84 -1.10
CA PRO A 190 1.14 18.13 -0.62
C PRO A 190 0.27 16.86 -0.60
N VAL A 191 0.72 15.81 0.10
CA VAL A 191 -0.03 14.55 0.19
C VAL A 191 -1.31 14.79 0.96
N THR A 192 -2.46 14.60 0.31
CA THR A 192 -3.80 14.75 0.89
C THR A 192 -4.48 13.41 1.15
N THR A 193 -4.06 12.35 0.44
CA THR A 193 -4.69 11.03 0.50
C THR A 193 -3.65 9.92 0.55
N ILE A 194 -3.77 9.03 1.53
CA ILE A 194 -3.06 7.76 1.58
C ILE A 194 -4.06 6.63 1.31
N LYS A 195 -3.78 5.80 0.30
CA LYS A 195 -4.56 4.61 -0.01
C LYS A 195 -3.80 3.35 0.41
N ILE A 196 -4.47 2.40 1.04
CA ILE A 196 -3.85 1.14 1.48
C ILE A 196 -4.65 -0.04 0.92
N SER A 197 -3.96 -0.95 0.23
CA SER A 197 -4.55 -2.19 -0.25
C SER A 197 -4.88 -3.11 0.93
N ILE A 198 -6.17 -3.37 1.12
CA ILE A 198 -6.69 -4.40 2.04
C ILE A 198 -6.84 -5.75 1.33
N SER A 199 -6.56 -5.81 0.03
CA SER A 199 -6.77 -6.96 -0.84
C SER A 199 -6.19 -8.26 -0.29
N GLN A 200 -5.03 -8.24 0.38
CA GLN A 200 -4.49 -9.45 0.99
C GLN A 200 -5.34 -9.96 2.17
N ALA A 201 -5.70 -9.07 3.10
CA ALA A 201 -6.50 -9.42 4.27
C ALA A 201 -7.92 -9.87 3.89
N LEU A 202 -8.46 -9.33 2.79
CA LEU A 202 -9.74 -9.78 2.26
C LEU A 202 -9.61 -11.05 1.40
N SER A 203 -8.57 -11.21 0.58
CA SER A 203 -8.38 -12.37 -0.30
C SER A 203 -8.23 -13.69 0.48
N GLU A 204 -7.51 -13.67 1.61
CA GLU A 204 -7.41 -14.84 2.51
C GLU A 204 -8.79 -15.32 3.01
N ARG A 205 -9.80 -14.43 3.05
CA ARG A 205 -11.19 -14.74 3.42
C ARG A 205 -12.09 -14.99 2.21
N MET A 206 -12.02 -14.14 1.19
CA MET A 206 -12.82 -14.21 -0.03
C MET A 206 -12.52 -15.44 -0.88
N THR A 207 -11.30 -15.98 -0.85
CA THR A 207 -10.98 -17.27 -1.50
C THR A 207 -11.73 -18.48 -0.93
N SER A 208 -12.31 -18.35 0.27
CA SER A 208 -13.22 -19.37 0.83
C SER A 208 -14.68 -19.23 0.38
N LEU A 209 -15.03 -18.16 -0.34
CA LEU A 209 -16.41 -17.84 -0.72
C LEU A 209 -16.74 -18.19 -2.18
N PRO A 210 -17.99 -18.56 -2.51
CA PRO A 210 -18.44 -18.72 -3.88
C PRO A 210 -18.31 -17.45 -4.71
N GLN A 211 -18.05 -17.60 -6.02
CA GLN A 211 -17.89 -16.48 -6.97
C GLN A 211 -19.05 -15.47 -6.92
N GLU A 212 -20.28 -15.94 -6.76
CA GLU A 212 -21.49 -15.10 -6.68
C GLU A 212 -21.46 -14.17 -5.45
N CYS A 213 -20.91 -14.64 -4.33
CA CYS A 213 -20.74 -13.82 -3.13
C CYS A 213 -19.66 -12.75 -3.33
N MET A 214 -18.55 -13.08 -4.02
CA MET A 214 -17.50 -12.11 -4.32
C MET A 214 -18.02 -10.95 -5.19
N VAL A 215 -18.78 -11.23 -6.25
CA VAL A 215 -19.41 -10.19 -7.10
C VAL A 215 -20.38 -9.32 -6.28
N SER A 216 -21.13 -9.91 -5.35
CA SER A 216 -22.03 -9.16 -4.46
C SER A 216 -21.28 -8.25 -3.47
N ILE A 217 -20.14 -8.70 -2.95
CA ILE A 217 -19.26 -7.92 -2.06
C ILE A 217 -18.59 -6.78 -2.85
N GLU A 218 -18.01 -7.05 -4.02
CA GLU A 218 -17.42 -6.05 -4.91
C GLU A 218 -18.42 -4.97 -5.34
N GLY A 219 -19.66 -5.36 -5.66
CA GLY A 219 -20.73 -4.43 -5.96
C GLY A 219 -20.98 -3.47 -4.79
N ARG A 220 -21.12 -3.99 -3.57
CA ARG A 220 -21.33 -3.18 -2.37
C ARG A 220 -20.11 -2.33 -1.99
N ILE A 221 -18.89 -2.77 -2.27
CA ILE A 221 -17.67 -1.97 -2.03
C ILE A 221 -17.71 -0.65 -2.82
N ARG A 222 -18.26 -0.67 -4.04
CA ARG A 222 -18.38 0.54 -4.89
C ARG A 222 -19.38 1.57 -4.34
N ASP A 223 -20.32 1.14 -3.50
CA ASP A 223 -21.30 2.01 -2.85
C ASP A 223 -20.79 2.61 -1.52
N LEU A 224 -19.65 2.11 -1.00
CA LEU A 224 -19.10 2.52 0.29
C LEU A 224 -18.14 3.70 0.16
N SER A 225 -18.30 4.70 1.04
CA SER A 225 -17.39 5.84 1.09
C SER A 225 -15.97 5.40 1.44
N ARG A 226 -14.96 6.05 0.87
CA ARG A 226 -13.53 5.84 1.20
C ARG A 226 -13.00 4.43 0.90
N LEU A 227 -13.74 3.62 0.14
CA LEU A 227 -13.22 2.40 -0.47
C LEU A 227 -13.21 2.57 -1.99
N GLU A 228 -12.15 2.09 -2.63
CA GLU A 228 -12.01 2.07 -4.08
C GLU A 228 -11.65 0.65 -4.54
N LEU A 229 -12.26 0.22 -5.65
CA LEU A 229 -11.90 -1.04 -6.33
C LEU A 229 -11.17 -0.67 -7.62
N THR A 230 -9.88 -1.04 -7.73
CA THR A 230 -9.09 -0.79 -8.95
C THR A 230 -9.48 -1.76 -10.07
N GLN A 231 -9.08 -1.45 -11.30
CA GLN A 231 -9.30 -2.33 -12.46
C GLN A 231 -8.55 -3.67 -12.32
N ASP A 232 -7.43 -3.67 -11.60
CA ASP A 232 -6.61 -4.85 -11.28
C ASP A 232 -7.19 -5.70 -10.13
N GLY A 233 -8.36 -5.33 -9.60
CA GLY A 233 -9.04 -6.04 -8.51
C GLY A 233 -8.52 -5.71 -7.11
N HIS A 234 -7.69 -4.68 -6.95
CA HIS A 234 -7.27 -4.25 -5.61
C HIS A 234 -8.37 -3.43 -4.93
N ILE A 235 -8.67 -3.78 -3.68
CA ILE A 235 -9.54 -3.00 -2.81
C ILE A 235 -8.64 -2.09 -1.98
N LEU A 236 -8.82 -0.78 -2.13
CA LEU A 236 -8.05 0.28 -1.47
C LEU A 236 -8.91 0.99 -0.42
N ALA A 237 -8.39 1.11 0.80
CA ALA A 237 -8.93 1.96 1.84
C ALA A 237 -8.29 3.35 1.77
N CYS A 238 -9.11 4.42 1.69
CA CYS A 238 -8.67 5.76 1.33
C CYS A 238 -8.75 6.73 2.52
N PHE A 239 -7.59 7.07 3.08
CA PHE A 239 -7.46 7.88 4.28
C PHE A 239 -6.98 9.30 3.95
N PRO A 240 -7.78 10.34 4.23
CA PRO A 240 -7.31 11.72 4.13
C PRO A 240 -6.22 12.02 5.17
N VAL A 241 -5.26 12.85 4.80
CA VAL A 241 -4.17 13.29 5.67
C VAL A 241 -3.89 14.78 5.48
N ILE A 242 -3.34 15.42 6.52
CA ILE A 242 -2.65 16.71 6.41
C ILE A 242 -1.16 16.44 6.57
N THR A 243 -0.37 16.84 5.59
CA THR A 243 1.06 17.08 5.77
C THR A 243 1.27 18.41 6.50
N ARG A 244 1.78 18.37 7.72
CA ARG A 244 2.24 19.56 8.46
C ARG A 244 3.76 19.65 8.34
N VAL A 245 4.21 20.70 7.66
CA VAL A 245 5.60 21.15 7.70
C VAL A 245 5.80 21.86 9.03
N SER A 246 6.69 21.34 9.87
CA SER A 246 7.13 21.99 11.11
C SER A 246 8.48 22.68 10.91
N ASP A 247 8.76 23.72 11.69
CA ASP A 247 10.10 24.34 11.73
C ASP A 247 11.17 23.38 12.31
N ASP A 248 10.74 22.38 13.08
CA ASP A 248 11.54 21.20 13.45
C ASP A 248 11.65 20.24 12.25
N GLU A 249 12.84 19.67 12.02
CA GLU A 249 13.35 18.98 10.80
C GLU A 249 12.60 17.69 10.34
N TYR A 250 11.33 17.48 10.73
CA TYR A 250 10.52 16.29 10.47
C TYR A 250 9.08 16.64 10.08
N ASP A 251 8.76 16.57 8.78
CA ASP A 251 7.38 16.64 8.31
C ASP A 251 6.51 15.55 8.97
N SER A 252 5.38 15.97 9.54
CA SER A 252 4.40 15.08 10.17
C SER A 252 3.19 14.89 9.26
N VAL A 253 2.74 13.64 9.15
CA VAL A 253 1.53 13.28 8.37
C VAL A 253 0.43 12.93 9.36
N ASP A 254 -0.44 13.90 9.63
CA ASP A 254 -1.58 13.74 10.53
C ASP A 254 -2.78 13.18 9.77
N VAL A 255 -3.39 12.12 10.28
CA VAL A 255 -4.58 11.51 9.69
C VAL A 255 -5.82 12.38 9.95
N GLN A 256 -6.51 12.76 8.86
CA GLN A 256 -7.72 13.60 8.91
C GLN A 256 -9.02 12.82 9.08
N ASP A 257 -9.00 11.47 9.00
CA ASP A 257 -10.14 10.59 9.27
C ASP A 257 -10.50 10.57 10.77
N THR A 258 -10.97 11.73 11.23
CA THR A 258 -11.34 12.03 12.62
C THR A 258 -12.74 11.55 12.99
N ASN A 259 -13.50 11.07 12.00
CA ASN A 259 -14.84 10.52 12.18
C ASN A 259 -14.94 9.01 11.85
N ASN A 260 -13.80 8.33 11.71
CA ASN A 260 -13.70 6.88 11.50
C ASN A 260 -14.51 6.36 10.28
N GLN A 261 -14.72 7.16 9.23
CA GLN A 261 -15.54 6.78 8.07
C GLN A 261 -14.93 5.63 7.27
N THR A 262 -13.60 5.60 7.13
CA THR A 262 -12.91 4.50 6.43
C THR A 262 -13.02 3.23 7.27
N ALA A 263 -12.92 3.36 8.59
CA ALA A 263 -13.08 2.27 9.54
C ALA A 263 -14.49 1.68 9.52
N GLU A 264 -15.54 2.51 9.50
CA GLU A 264 -16.93 2.06 9.37
C GLU A 264 -17.14 1.30 8.05
N SER A 265 -16.69 1.87 6.93
CA SER A 265 -16.83 1.23 5.61
C SER A 265 -16.09 -0.12 5.55
N LEU A 266 -14.88 -0.20 6.09
CA LEU A 266 -14.13 -1.45 6.23
C LEU A 266 -14.85 -2.48 7.11
N HIS A 267 -15.40 -2.04 8.25
CA HIS A 267 -16.15 -2.90 9.16
C HIS A 267 -17.42 -3.45 8.50
N GLN A 268 -18.12 -2.65 7.68
CA GLN A 268 -19.25 -3.12 6.88
C GLN A 268 -18.81 -4.21 5.87
N VAL A 269 -17.68 -4.05 5.18
CA VAL A 269 -17.13 -5.11 4.30
C VAL A 269 -16.77 -6.38 5.07
N LEU A 270 -16.08 -6.25 6.21
CA LEU A 270 -15.72 -7.40 7.06
C LEU A 270 -16.96 -8.13 7.60
N ARG A 271 -18.03 -7.41 7.97
CA ARG A 271 -19.32 -8.00 8.35
C ARG A 271 -20.01 -8.72 7.20
N LEU A 272 -19.93 -8.20 5.97
CA LEU A 272 -20.49 -8.88 4.79
C LEU A 272 -19.76 -10.18 4.49
N ILE A 273 -18.43 -10.15 4.49
CA ILE A 273 -17.60 -11.35 4.32
C ILE A 273 -17.95 -12.37 5.41
N SER A 274 -18.01 -11.95 6.68
CA SER A 274 -18.40 -12.83 7.79
C SER A 274 -19.81 -13.41 7.63
N PHE A 275 -20.78 -12.62 7.15
CA PHE A 275 -22.14 -13.10 6.88
C PHE A 275 -22.16 -14.18 5.78
N HIS A 276 -21.38 -14.00 4.71
CA HIS A 276 -21.25 -15.00 3.66
C HIS A 276 -20.49 -16.26 4.13
N GLU A 277 -19.41 -16.11 4.88
CA GLU A 277 -18.70 -17.23 5.53
C GLU A 277 -19.65 -18.04 6.45
N LEU A 278 -20.54 -17.35 7.19
CA LEU A 278 -21.53 -17.98 8.07
C LEU A 278 -22.67 -18.68 7.33
N LYS A 279 -23.01 -18.19 6.13
CA LYS A 279 -24.02 -18.82 5.26
C LYS A 279 -23.52 -20.12 4.64
N GLU A 280 -22.24 -20.16 4.28
CA GLU A 280 -21.60 -21.32 3.64
C GLU A 280 -21.04 -22.33 4.66
N SER A 281 -20.65 -21.89 5.86
CA SER A 281 -20.20 -22.80 6.92
C SER A 281 -21.36 -23.53 7.59
N SER A 282 -21.09 -24.76 8.06
CA SER A 282 -22.07 -25.60 8.77
C SER A 282 -22.62 -24.97 10.04
N ILE A 283 -22.06 -23.83 10.50
CA ILE A 283 -22.44 -23.10 11.70
C ILE A 283 -23.93 -22.74 11.73
N LEU A 284 -24.55 -22.37 10.60
CA LEU A 284 -26.01 -22.11 10.58
C LEU A 284 -26.83 -23.38 10.74
N ILE A 285 -26.38 -24.50 10.17
CA ILE A 285 -27.01 -25.82 10.34
C ILE A 285 -26.79 -26.32 11.77
N GLU A 286 -25.62 -26.13 12.35
CA GLU A 286 -25.28 -26.52 13.73
C GLU A 286 -25.98 -25.64 14.77
N LEU A 287 -26.11 -24.32 14.55
CA LEU A 287 -26.94 -23.45 15.39
C LEU A 287 -28.43 -23.81 15.29
N ALA A 288 -28.92 -24.19 14.11
CA ALA A 288 -30.28 -24.69 13.94
C ALA A 288 -30.48 -26.05 14.64
N MET A 289 -29.52 -26.97 14.52
CA MET A 289 -29.49 -28.25 15.25
C MET A 289 -29.41 -28.03 16.76
N TRP A 290 -28.61 -27.08 17.23
CA TRP A 290 -28.47 -26.72 18.65
C TRP A 290 -29.77 -26.13 19.19
N LYS A 291 -30.39 -25.20 18.45
CA LYS A 291 -31.73 -24.66 18.77
C LYS A 291 -32.82 -25.73 18.74
N SER A 292 -32.72 -26.73 17.86
CA SER A 292 -33.60 -27.90 17.83
C SER A 292 -33.35 -28.85 19.00
N SER A 293 -32.10 -29.00 19.45
CA SER A 293 -31.75 -29.81 20.62
C SER A 293 -32.16 -29.18 21.94
N LEU A 294 -32.25 -27.85 22.04
CA LEU A 294 -32.79 -27.15 23.22
C LEU A 294 -34.26 -27.46 23.53
N VAL A 295 -34.98 -28.12 22.61
CA VAL A 295 -36.35 -28.62 22.81
C VAL A 295 -36.36 -30.00 23.50
N ASN A 296 -35.22 -30.71 23.54
CA ASN A 296 -35.08 -32.02 24.16
C ASN A 296 -34.14 -31.97 25.36
N ASP A 297 -34.53 -32.67 26.43
CA ASP A 297 -33.89 -32.65 27.74
C ASP A 297 -32.56 -33.45 27.75
N ARG A 298 -31.49 -32.84 27.20
CA ARG A 298 -30.13 -33.42 27.15
C ARG A 298 -29.08 -32.49 27.74
N ASP A 299 -28.06 -33.10 28.35
CA ASP A 299 -26.96 -32.40 29.02
C ASP A 299 -26.14 -31.51 28.07
N ARG A 300 -25.92 -30.27 28.52
CA ARG A 300 -25.25 -29.20 27.75
C ARG A 300 -23.77 -29.47 27.40
N ALA A 301 -23.15 -30.53 27.92
CA ALA A 301 -21.72 -30.78 27.81
C ALA A 301 -21.28 -31.23 26.40
N ASP A 302 -22.11 -32.00 25.70
CA ASP A 302 -21.74 -32.69 24.46
C ASP A 302 -21.83 -31.83 23.19
N CYS A 303 -22.38 -30.61 23.29
CA CYS A 303 -22.70 -29.76 22.13
C CYS A 303 -21.67 -28.64 21.87
N ARG A 304 -20.37 -28.91 22.09
CA ARG A 304 -19.30 -27.90 21.94
C ARG A 304 -18.66 -27.94 20.54
N ALA A 305 -19.21 -27.19 19.60
CA ALA A 305 -18.56 -26.90 18.33
C ALA A 305 -17.56 -25.72 18.46
N SER A 306 -16.41 -25.83 17.78
CA SER A 306 -15.42 -24.75 17.69
C SER A 306 -15.82 -23.76 16.60
N VAL A 307 -16.56 -22.71 16.97
CA VAL A 307 -16.81 -21.56 16.08
C VAL A 307 -15.47 -20.82 15.87
N PRO A 308 -15.04 -20.54 14.62
CA PRO A 308 -13.83 -19.75 14.35
C PRO A 308 -13.90 -18.38 15.01
N ASP A 309 -12.83 -17.95 15.70
CA ASP A 309 -12.87 -16.74 16.55
C ASP A 309 -13.30 -15.45 15.81
N PRO A 310 -12.86 -15.15 14.56
CA PRO A 310 -13.36 -13.98 13.82
C PRO A 310 -14.87 -14.01 13.59
N ALA A 311 -15.40 -15.17 13.21
CA ALA A 311 -16.83 -15.36 12.96
C ALA A 311 -17.61 -15.28 14.29
N LYS A 312 -17.10 -15.89 15.36
CA LYS A 312 -17.70 -15.87 16.70
C LYS A 312 -17.89 -14.45 17.23
N SER A 313 -16.85 -13.62 17.15
CA SER A 313 -16.90 -12.21 17.58
C SER A 313 -17.92 -11.40 16.79
N LEU A 314 -17.94 -11.55 15.46
CA LEU A 314 -18.83 -10.78 14.60
C LEU A 314 -20.30 -11.26 14.63
N ILE A 315 -20.58 -12.53 14.94
CA ILE A 315 -21.94 -13.00 15.30
C ILE A 315 -22.39 -12.31 16.60
N MET A 316 -21.55 -12.31 17.64
CA MET A 316 -21.90 -11.72 18.93
C MET A 316 -22.22 -10.23 18.81
N GLU A 317 -21.48 -9.50 17.98
CA GLU A 317 -21.75 -8.10 17.66
C GLU A 317 -23.04 -7.93 16.81
N TYR A 318 -23.20 -8.69 15.73
CA TYR A 318 -24.40 -8.64 14.87
C TYR A 318 -25.70 -8.93 15.65
N CYS A 319 -25.63 -9.83 16.63
CA CYS A 319 -26.74 -10.20 17.50
C CYS A 319 -26.88 -9.34 18.77
N GLY A 320 -26.05 -8.30 18.97
CA GLY A 320 -26.17 -7.35 20.09
C GLY A 320 -25.71 -7.88 21.46
N PHE A 321 -24.89 -8.93 21.49
CA PHE A 321 -24.41 -9.59 22.73
C PHE A 321 -23.07 -9.03 23.27
N THR A 322 -22.58 -7.90 22.76
CA THR A 322 -21.29 -7.31 23.20
C THR A 322 -21.22 -7.02 24.70
N GLY A 323 -22.33 -6.67 25.34
CA GLY A 323 -22.42 -6.47 26.79
C GLY A 323 -22.63 -7.74 27.63
N PHE A 324 -22.74 -8.93 27.03
CA PHE A 324 -23.04 -10.19 27.74
C PHE A 324 -21.78 -10.94 28.20
N LEU A 325 -20.59 -10.44 27.84
CA LEU A 325 -19.29 -11.00 28.18
C LEU A 325 -18.33 -9.96 28.80
N GLU A 326 -18.85 -8.85 29.34
CA GLU A 326 -18.15 -8.22 30.46
C GLU A 326 -18.09 -9.28 31.58
N PRO A 327 -16.89 -9.64 32.09
CA PRO A 327 -16.82 -10.48 33.26
C PRO A 327 -17.51 -9.72 34.39
N VAL A 328 -18.56 -10.31 34.98
CA VAL A 328 -18.94 -9.92 36.33
C VAL A 328 -17.70 -10.17 37.19
N MET A 329 -17.07 -9.09 37.62
CA MET A 329 -16.00 -9.14 38.61
C MET A 329 -16.64 -9.56 39.94
N GLU A 330 -16.81 -10.87 40.13
CA GLU A 330 -17.21 -11.44 41.41
C GLU A 330 -16.09 -11.15 42.42
N GLY A 331 -16.38 -10.28 43.38
CA GLY A 331 -15.43 -9.80 44.38
C GLY A 331 -16.06 -8.71 45.26
N ASP A 332 -16.58 -9.14 46.41
CA ASP A 332 -17.27 -8.40 47.48
C ASP A 332 -16.71 -7.01 47.85
#